data_AF-A0A8S0QZN6-F1
#
_entry.id   AF-A0A8S0QZN6-F1
#
_cell.length_a   1.000
_cell.length_b   1.000
_cell.length_c   1.000
_cell.angle_alpha   90.00
_cell.angle_beta   90.00
_cell.angle_gamma   90.00
#
_symmetry.space_group_name_H-M   'P 1'
#
loop_
_entity.id
_entity.type
_entity.pdbx_description
1 polymer ?
#
loop_
_entity_poly.entity_id
_entity_poly.type
_entity_poly.pdbx_seq_one_letter_code
_entity_poly.pdbx_strand_id
1 'polypeptide(L)'
;MRLPLSRSRNKIRHPRRRLDSRLDNLAVDCPRYVGEFWKLGLDMKDICDRVTVEGMIKELMELKKDEFWQRADHLANIAKASVREGGSSYKNLDQLIQEIKSTTFSTLQG
;
A
#
# COMPACT_ATOMS: atom_id res chain seq x y z
N MET A 1 11.17 31.44 -42.51
CA MET A 1 10.04 31.48 -41.55
C MET A 1 9.67 30.05 -41.15
N ARG A 2 9.82 29.68 -39.88
CA ARG A 2 9.24 28.43 -39.31
C ARG A 2 8.11 28.84 -38.38
N LEU A 3 6.91 28.34 -38.62
CA LEU A 3 5.76 28.51 -37.72
C LEU A 3 5.91 27.57 -36.51
N PRO A 4 5.61 28.01 -35.28
CA PRO A 4 5.56 27.11 -34.13
C PRO A 4 4.25 26.33 -34.13
N LEU A 5 4.35 25.00 -34.05
CA LEU A 5 3.20 24.12 -33.77
C LEU A 5 2.79 24.30 -32.31
N SER A 6 1.68 25.00 -32.07
CA SER A 6 0.99 25.07 -30.79
C SER A 6 0.31 23.72 -30.49
N ARG A 7 1.00 22.85 -29.77
CA ARG A 7 0.41 21.59 -29.27
C ARG A 7 -0.45 21.88 -28.04
N SER A 8 -1.75 22.04 -28.26
CA SER A 8 -2.78 22.13 -27.22
C SER A 8 -2.68 20.93 -26.26
N ARG A 9 -2.38 21.18 -24.98
CA ARG A 9 -2.50 20.17 -23.91
C ARG A 9 -3.90 20.28 -23.32
N ASN A 10 -4.84 19.50 -23.85
CA ASN A 10 -6.08 19.21 -23.14
C ASN A 10 -5.74 18.47 -21.84
N LYS A 11 -5.72 19.20 -20.71
CA LYS A 11 -5.72 18.60 -19.37
C LYS A 11 -7.09 17.98 -19.15
N ILE A 12 -7.17 16.65 -19.25
CA ILE A 12 -8.33 15.90 -18.78
C ILE A 12 -8.41 16.13 -17.27
N ARG A 13 -9.30 17.02 -16.84
CA ARG A 13 -9.70 17.14 -15.44
C ARG A 13 -10.59 15.93 -15.15
N HIS A 14 -10.05 14.93 -14.45
CA HIS A 14 -10.90 13.90 -13.86
C HIS A 14 -11.75 14.56 -12.76
N PRO A 15 -13.08 14.44 -12.80
CA PRO A 15 -13.90 14.90 -11.69
C PRO A 15 -13.53 14.07 -10.47
N ARG A 16 -13.07 14.73 -9.39
CA ARG A 16 -13.08 14.10 -8.05
C ARG A 16 -14.51 13.66 -7.80
N ARG A 17 -14.75 12.35 -7.83
CA ARG A 17 -16.02 11.79 -7.37
C ARG A 17 -16.17 12.27 -5.93
N ARG A 18 -17.25 12.98 -5.61
CA ARG A 18 -17.71 13.06 -4.21
C ARG A 18 -18.04 11.62 -3.83
N LEU A 19 -17.15 10.96 -3.10
CA LEU A 19 -17.53 9.75 -2.39
C LEU A 19 -18.37 10.16 -1.17
N ASP A 20 -19.35 9.31 -0.89
CA ASP A 20 -20.29 9.45 0.22
C ASP A 20 -19.57 9.26 1.56
N SER A 21 -19.69 10.28 2.42
CA SER A 21 -19.13 10.35 3.78
C SER A 21 -19.36 9.12 4.68
N ARG A 22 -20.33 8.23 4.36
CA ARG A 22 -20.56 6.99 5.12
C ARG A 22 -19.66 5.82 4.69
N LEU A 23 -19.06 5.86 3.50
CA LEU A 23 -18.17 4.81 2.99
C LEU A 23 -16.68 5.12 3.20
N ASP A 24 -16.33 6.37 3.50
CA ASP A 24 -14.96 6.83 3.76
C ASP A 24 -14.33 6.19 5.02
N ASN A 25 -15.15 5.62 5.91
CA ASN A 25 -14.69 4.92 7.12
C ASN A 25 -14.41 3.43 6.92
N LEU A 26 -14.87 2.83 5.82
CA LEU A 26 -14.70 1.40 5.53
C LEU A 26 -13.68 1.13 4.41
N ALA A 27 -13.39 2.14 3.58
CA ALA A 27 -12.27 2.12 2.66
C ALA A 27 -10.99 2.49 3.39
N VAL A 28 -10.33 1.48 3.96
CA VAL A 28 -8.95 1.62 4.40
C VAL A 28 -8.07 1.60 3.15
N ASP A 29 -7.85 2.78 2.56
CA ASP A 29 -6.95 2.92 1.42
C ASP A 29 -5.52 2.51 1.82
N CYS A 30 -4.87 1.68 1.00
CA CYS A 30 -3.51 1.19 1.24
C CYS A 30 -2.49 2.29 1.59
N PRO A 31 -2.50 3.49 0.95
CA PRO A 31 -1.66 4.63 1.36
C PRO A 31 -1.87 5.08 2.81
N ARG A 32 -3.13 5.07 3.29
CA ARG A 32 -3.48 5.45 4.66
C ARG A 32 -2.91 4.45 5.67
N TYR A 33 -2.89 3.16 5.34
CA TYR A 33 -2.27 2.15 6.20
C TYR A 33 -0.76 2.32 6.30
N VAL A 34 -0.11 2.53 5.15
CA VAL A 34 1.33 2.74 5.07
C VAL A 34 1.75 4.01 5.84
N GLY A 35 0.98 5.10 5.74
CA GLY A 35 1.26 6.36 6.42
C GLY A 35 0.83 6.43 7.90
N GLU A 36 -0.41 6.06 8.22
CA GLU A 36 -0.98 6.28 9.56
C GLU A 36 -0.67 5.14 10.53
N PHE A 37 -0.80 3.88 10.07
CA PHE A 37 -0.72 2.71 10.94
C PHE A 37 0.70 2.18 11.02
N TRP A 38 1.33 1.93 9.86
CA TRP A 38 2.70 1.43 9.82
C TRP A 38 3.72 2.56 9.94
N LYS A 39 3.29 3.80 9.67
CA LYS A 39 4.14 5.00 9.72
C LYS A 39 5.43 4.86 8.91
N LEU A 40 5.26 4.29 7.72
CA LEU A 40 6.28 4.01 6.70
C LEU A 40 6.11 4.86 5.44
N GLY A 41 5.01 5.60 5.31
CA GLY A 41 4.74 6.48 4.18
C GLY A 41 4.69 7.95 4.61
N LEU A 42 5.03 8.83 3.67
CA LEU A 42 4.72 10.25 3.75
C LEU A 42 3.54 10.55 2.82
N ASP A 43 2.56 11.29 3.31
CA ASP A 43 1.41 11.72 2.51
C ASP A 43 1.79 12.94 1.66
N MET A 44 1.98 12.72 0.36
CA MET A 44 2.16 13.80 -0.60
C MET A 44 0.77 14.27 -1.02
N LYS A 45 0.40 15.47 -0.61
CA LYS A 45 -0.79 16.15 -1.12
C LYS A 45 -0.75 16.26 -2.65
N ASP A 46 -1.81 16.76 -3.29
CA ASP A 46 -1.90 16.89 -4.76
C ASP A 46 -0.87 17.87 -5.41
N ILE A 47 0.15 18.29 -4.67
CA ILE A 47 1.25 19.14 -5.10
C ILE A 47 2.49 18.27 -5.28
N CYS A 48 2.85 18.03 -6.54
CA CYS A 48 4.02 17.24 -6.94
C CYS A 48 4.97 18.10 -7.78
N ASP A 49 5.33 19.27 -7.25
CA ASP A 49 6.41 20.07 -7.83
C ASP A 49 7.77 19.64 -7.25
N ARG A 50 8.84 20.03 -7.95
CA ARG A 50 10.21 19.63 -7.62
C ARG A 50 10.59 20.00 -6.18
N VAL A 51 10.20 21.17 -5.69
CA VAL A 51 10.59 21.65 -4.35
C VAL A 51 9.91 20.82 -3.28
N THR A 52 8.60 20.54 -3.46
CA THR A 52 7.83 19.69 -2.54
C THR A 52 8.41 18.26 -2.48
N VAL A 53 8.67 17.65 -3.63
CA VAL A 53 9.24 16.29 -3.69
C VAL A 53 10.63 16.24 -3.05
N GLU A 54 11.50 17.20 -3.35
CA GLU A 54 12.85 17.27 -2.76
C GLU A 54 12.79 17.39 -1.23
N GLY A 55 11.89 18.23 -0.71
CA GLY A 55 11.68 18.39 0.73
C GLY A 55 11.26 17.08 1.40
N MET A 56 10.30 16.36 0.81
CA MET A 56 9.83 15.08 1.34
C MET A 56 10.90 13.99 1.30
N ILE A 57 11.72 13.95 0.24
CA ILE A 57 12.85 13.02 0.15
C ILE A 57 13.87 13.32 1.26
N LYS A 58 14.21 14.59 1.51
CA LYS A 58 15.12 14.97 2.61
C LYS A 58 14.53 14.62 3.96
N GLU A 59 13.24 14.84 4.17
CA GLU A 59 12.56 14.42 5.40
C GLU A 59 12.69 12.90 5.62
N LEU A 60 12.44 12.10 4.58
CA LEU A 60 12.51 10.64 4.65
C LEU A 60 13.94 10.12 4.82
N MET A 61 14.89 10.64 4.05
CA MET A 61 16.23 10.05 3.88
C MET A 61 17.30 10.66 4.78
N GLU A 62 17.07 11.86 5.31
CA GLU A 62 18.04 12.57 6.15
C GLU A 62 17.46 12.81 7.56
N LEU A 63 16.31 13.48 7.67
CA LEU A 63 15.80 13.94 8.97
C LEU A 63 15.20 12.80 9.82
N LYS A 64 14.41 11.92 9.20
CA LYS A 64 13.68 10.83 9.88
C LYS A 64 14.16 9.44 9.46
N LYS A 65 15.34 9.36 8.84
CA LYS A 65 15.89 8.12 8.27
C LYS A 65 15.79 6.94 9.24
N ASP A 66 16.28 7.11 10.46
CA ASP A 66 16.36 6.02 11.42
C ASP A 66 14.98 5.56 11.90
N GLU A 67 14.02 6.47 12.06
CA GLU A 67 12.64 6.16 12.44
C GLU A 67 11.95 5.31 11.36
N PHE A 68 12.04 5.74 10.08
CA PHE A 68 11.48 4.99 8.96
C PHE A 68 12.18 3.65 8.78
N TRP A 69 13.51 3.63 8.91
CA TRP A 69 14.30 2.41 8.80
C TRP A 69 13.92 1.38 9.87
N GLN A 70 13.85 1.79 11.14
CA GLN A 70 13.48 0.91 12.25
C GLN A 70 12.08 0.32 12.07
N ARG A 71 11.11 1.14 11.65
CA ARG A 71 9.75 0.63 11.38
C ARG A 71 9.71 -0.31 10.19
N ALA A 72 10.46 -0.01 9.13
CA ALA A 72 10.49 -0.83 7.93
C ALA A 72 11.11 -2.20 8.23
N ASP A 73 12.22 -2.20 8.97
CA ASP A 73 12.88 -3.42 9.42
C ASP A 73 11.97 -4.24 10.35
N HIS A 74 11.31 -3.59 11.32
CA HIS A 74 10.36 -4.26 12.20
C HIS A 74 9.22 -4.93 11.43
N LEU A 75 8.58 -4.22 10.49
CA LEU A 75 7.51 -4.77 9.68
C LEU A 75 8.01 -5.91 8.78
N ALA A 76 9.22 -5.77 8.20
CA ALA A 76 9.84 -6.83 7.41
C ALA A 76 10.10 -8.08 8.24
N ASN A 77 10.53 -7.93 9.50
CA ASN A 77 10.76 -9.04 10.42
C ASN A 77 9.45 -9.74 10.80
N ILE A 78 8.37 -8.99 11.07
CA ILE A 78 7.04 -9.57 11.31
C ILE A 78 6.56 -10.35 10.08
N ALA A 79 6.65 -9.76 8.89
CA ALA A 79 6.22 -10.40 7.65
C ALA A 79 7.02 -11.68 7.35
N LYS A 80 8.34 -11.67 7.54
CA LYS A 80 9.18 -12.88 7.42
C LYS A 80 8.78 -13.95 8.44
N ALA A 81 8.51 -13.55 9.68
CA ALA A 81 8.12 -14.46 10.75
C ALA A 81 6.71 -15.07 10.55
N SER A 82 5.79 -14.38 9.88
CA SER A 82 4.45 -14.92 9.63
C SER A 82 4.44 -15.97 8.51
N VAL A 83 5.29 -15.82 7.50
CA VAL A 83 5.33 -16.72 6.32
C VAL A 83 6.34 -17.86 6.43
N ARG A 84 7.34 -17.78 7.32
CA ARG A 84 8.26 -18.90 7.57
C ARG A 84 7.52 -20.14 8.08
N GLU A 85 8.14 -21.30 7.93
CA GLU A 85 7.65 -22.55 8.52
C GLU A 85 7.38 -22.37 10.03
N GLY A 86 6.20 -22.81 10.46
CA GLY A 86 5.69 -22.64 11.82
C GLY A 86 5.06 -21.25 12.12
N GLY A 87 5.17 -20.29 11.20
CA GLY A 87 4.55 -18.97 11.27
C GLY A 87 3.03 -18.99 11.12
N SER A 88 2.36 -17.88 11.45
CA SER A 88 0.90 -17.80 11.46
C SER A 88 0.28 -17.93 10.07
N SER A 89 0.76 -17.17 9.08
CA SER A 89 0.28 -17.26 7.70
C SER A 89 0.59 -18.62 7.09
N TYR A 90 1.75 -19.20 7.40
CA TYR A 90 2.10 -20.57 7.01
C TYR A 90 1.09 -21.59 7.53
N LYS A 91 0.81 -21.57 8.84
CA LYS A 91 -0.14 -22.49 9.49
C LYS A 91 -1.56 -22.33 8.96
N ASN A 92 -2.01 -21.09 8.77
CA ASN A 92 -3.34 -20.81 8.22
C ASN A 92 -3.49 -21.39 6.81
N LEU A 93 -2.45 -21.27 5.98
CA LEU A 93 -2.46 -21.84 4.64
C LEU A 93 -2.46 -23.37 4.67
N ASP A 94 -1.64 -23.98 5.53
CA ASP A 94 -1.62 -25.44 5.69
C ASP A 94 -2.98 -25.97 6.17
N GLN A 95 -3.58 -25.33 7.17
CA GLN A 95 -4.92 -25.66 7.65
C GLN A 95 -5.96 -25.58 6.52
N LEU A 96 -5.96 -24.49 5.75
CA LEU A 96 -6.87 -24.33 4.60
C LEU A 96 -6.70 -25.47 3.59
N ILE A 97 -5.45 -25.88 3.30
CA ILE A 97 -5.16 -27.00 2.39
C ILE A 97 -5.74 -28.30 2.94
N GLN A 98 -5.58 -28.58 4.25
CA GLN A 98 -6.13 -29.79 4.87
C GLN A 98 -7.66 -29.80 4.87
N GLU A 99 -8.29 -28.65 5.11
CA GLU A 99 -9.74 -28.49 5.06
C GLU A 99 -10.27 -28.82 3.65
N ILE A 100 -9.70 -28.24 2.60
CA ILE A 100 -10.09 -28.51 1.21
C ILE A 100 -9.95 -30.00 0.86
N LYS A 101 -8.84 -30.63 1.26
CA LYS A 101 -8.62 -32.07 1.05
C LYS A 101 -9.65 -32.93 1.79
N SER A 102 -10.01 -32.55 3.00
CA SER A 102 -11.01 -33.29 3.79
C SER A 102 -12.41 -33.13 3.21
N THR A 103 -12.79 -31.92 2.78
CA THR A 103 -14.09 -31.68 2.15
C THR A 103 -14.25 -32.45 0.84
N THR A 104 -13.19 -32.51 0.01
CA THR A 104 -13.20 -33.28 -1.25
C THR A 104 -13.26 -34.79 -1.02
N PHE A 105 -12.59 -35.31 0.02
CA PHE A 105 -12.68 -36.72 0.38
C PHE A 105 -14.10 -37.11 0.86
N SER A 106 -14.72 -36.25 1.69
CA SER A 106 -16.07 -36.48 2.19
C SER A 106 -17.16 -36.40 1.12
N THR A 107 -16.95 -35.67 0.02
CA THR A 107 -17.91 -35.57 -1.10
C THR A 107 -17.81 -36.72 -2.10
N LEU A 108 -16.71 -37.47 -2.11
CA LEU A 108 -16.54 -38.65 -2.98
C LEU A 108 -17.02 -39.96 -2.34
N GLN A 109 -17.34 -39.95 -1.04
CA GLN A 109 -17.86 -41.11 -0.30
C GLN A 109 -19.37 -41.02 0.01
N GLY A 110 -20.05 -39.98 -0.49
CA GLY A 110 -21.50 -39.75 -0.33
C GLY A 110 -22.31 -40.10 -1.56
#